data_AF-A0ABD3TJ56-F1
#
_entry.id   AF-A0ABD3TJ56-F1
#
_cell.length_a   1.000
_cell.length_b   1.000
_cell.length_c   1.000
_cell.angle_alpha   90.00
_cell.angle_beta   90.00
_cell.angle_gamma   90.00
#
_symmetry.space_group_name_H-M   'P 1'
#
loop_
_entity.id
_entity.type
_entity.pdbx_description
1 polymer ?
#
loop_
_entity_poly.entity_id
_entity_poly.type
_entity_poly.pdbx_seq_one_letter_code
_entity_poly.pdbx_strand_id
1 'polypeptide(L)'
;MTSALVLTCAFLIVSLSYIYKTNGDATISNVPCRDNHRCERHGYLYTWCYTDSRDNWDYCCDTPCEYDDTNALRCKSGRFDKLCGSPGMKTADGGNCVGWWPCGHHDYEYYWCYTDNYGKAWGYCCHPNATCSSRSGYSGNVCNIGLYKESGGYWASCKAT
;
A
#
# COMPACT_ATOMS: atom_id res chain seq x y z
N MET A 1 41.60 32.95 22.12
CA MET A 1 40.85 33.53 20.99
C MET A 1 40.01 32.41 20.36
N THR A 2 38.71 32.49 20.67
CA THR A 2 37.51 32.05 19.91
C THR A 2 37.40 30.64 19.30
N SER A 3 36.42 29.92 19.87
CA SER A 3 35.59 28.82 19.40
C SER A 3 35.18 28.80 17.91
N ALA A 4 35.16 27.59 17.35
CA ALA A 4 34.22 27.04 16.34
C ALA A 4 34.57 25.53 16.23
N LEU A 5 33.72 24.52 16.10
CA LEU A 5 32.33 24.37 15.71
C LEU A 5 31.81 23.08 16.37
N VAL A 6 30.59 23.15 16.87
CA VAL A 6 29.78 22.04 17.39
C VAL A 6 29.22 21.23 16.21
N LEU A 7 28.74 20.01 16.48
CA LEU A 7 27.67 19.30 15.75
C LEU A 7 28.05 18.32 14.62
N THR A 8 28.59 17.13 14.93
CA THR A 8 28.40 15.93 14.07
C THR A 8 28.45 14.62 14.86
N CYS A 9 27.53 14.39 15.81
CA CYS A 9 27.39 13.06 16.45
C CYS A 9 25.95 12.61 16.68
N ALA A 10 24.95 13.34 16.18
CA ALA A 10 23.53 12.98 16.37
C ALA A 10 22.88 12.31 15.13
N PHE A 11 23.62 12.09 14.03
CA PHE A 11 23.02 11.65 12.75
C PHE A 11 23.17 10.14 12.45
N LEU A 12 23.73 9.33 13.35
CA LEU A 12 24.02 7.91 13.09
C LEU A 12 23.16 6.90 13.88
N ILE A 13 22.05 7.31 14.50
CA ILE A 13 21.10 6.38 15.15
C ILE A 13 19.70 6.40 14.53
N VAL A 14 19.54 6.93 13.31
CA VAL A 14 18.23 6.85 12.60
C VAL A 14 18.17 5.65 11.63
N SER A 15 19.22 4.80 11.59
CA SER A 15 19.43 3.86 10.49
C SER A 15 19.04 2.40 10.75
N LEU A 16 18.19 2.09 11.74
CA LEU A 16 17.65 0.72 11.90
C LEU A 16 16.13 0.65 12.19
N SER A 17 15.40 1.77 12.18
CA SER A 17 13.93 1.77 12.32
C SER A 17 13.19 1.69 10.98
N TYR A 18 13.91 1.60 9.85
CA TYR A 18 13.34 1.55 8.49
C TYR A 18 12.78 0.17 8.10
N ILE A 19 12.35 -0.61 9.09
CA ILE A 19 11.63 -1.86 8.90
C ILE A 19 10.17 -1.55 9.25
N TYR A 20 9.34 -1.40 8.21
CA TYR A 20 7.87 -1.44 8.20
C TYR A 20 7.17 -0.98 9.49
N LYS A 21 7.23 0.32 9.80
CA LYS A 21 6.43 0.86 10.89
C LYS A 21 4.98 1.06 10.45
N THR A 22 4.16 0.01 10.52
CA THR A 22 2.69 0.09 10.45
C THR A 22 2.09 0.51 11.79
N ASN A 23 2.65 1.54 12.43
CA ASN A 23 2.10 2.11 13.65
C ASN A 23 2.18 3.64 13.55
N GLY A 24 1.15 4.23 12.93
CA GLY A 24 0.90 5.67 12.87
C GLY A 24 0.13 6.09 11.61
N ASP A 25 -1.15 6.41 11.78
CA ASP A 25 -1.98 7.26 10.88
C ASP A 25 -1.84 7.04 9.37
N ALA A 26 -1.88 5.78 8.93
CA ALA A 26 -2.05 5.44 7.52
C ALA A 26 -3.16 4.40 7.38
N THR A 27 -3.88 4.47 6.27
CA THR A 27 -5.02 3.62 5.99
C THR A 27 -4.58 2.22 5.54
N ILE A 28 -5.52 1.30 5.35
CA ILE A 28 -5.28 -0.03 4.77
C ILE A 28 -4.65 0.08 3.38
N SER A 29 -4.91 1.17 2.66
CA SER A 29 -4.30 1.50 1.38
C SER A 29 -2.95 2.18 1.53
N ASN A 30 -2.40 2.35 2.73
CA ASN A 30 -1.15 3.10 2.96
C ASN A 30 -1.25 4.60 2.58
N VAL A 31 -2.46 5.17 2.65
CA VAL A 31 -2.68 6.61 2.46
C VAL A 31 -2.59 7.29 3.83
N PRO A 32 -1.80 8.38 3.99
CA PRO A 32 -1.74 9.10 5.25
C PRO A 32 -3.10 9.65 5.66
N CYS A 33 -3.43 9.53 6.94
CA CYS A 33 -4.58 10.20 7.52
C CYS A 33 -4.32 11.70 7.64
N ARG A 34 -5.41 12.47 7.66
CA ARG A 34 -5.39 13.90 7.96
C ARG A 34 -4.86 14.12 9.38
N ASP A 35 -4.04 15.16 9.56
CA ASP A 35 -3.34 15.46 10.83
C ASP A 35 -4.25 15.48 12.07
N ASN A 36 -5.50 15.88 11.92
CA ASN A 36 -6.48 15.97 13.02
C ASN A 36 -7.50 14.84 13.06
N HIS A 37 -7.32 13.79 12.26
CA HIS A 37 -8.25 12.67 12.17
C HIS A 37 -7.48 11.37 12.10
N ARG A 38 -6.90 10.99 13.24
CA ARG A 38 -6.06 9.81 13.38
C ARG A 38 -6.82 8.51 13.10
N CYS A 39 -6.07 7.43 12.87
CA CYS A 39 -6.61 6.08 12.79
C CYS A 39 -7.21 5.64 14.12
N GLU A 40 -8.52 5.85 14.28
CA GLU A 40 -9.25 5.58 15.51
C GLU A 40 -10.67 5.10 15.19
N ARG A 41 -11.44 4.71 16.22
CA ARG A 41 -12.77 4.13 16.02
C ARG A 41 -13.85 5.16 15.69
N HIS A 42 -13.71 6.41 16.12
CA HIS A 42 -14.69 7.48 15.88
C HIS A 42 -16.16 7.06 16.12
N GLY A 43 -16.41 6.21 17.12
CA GLY A 43 -17.74 5.67 17.45
C GLY A 43 -18.15 4.38 16.71
N TYR A 44 -17.31 3.83 15.84
CA TYR A 44 -17.55 2.60 15.08
C TYR A 44 -16.80 1.38 15.66
N LEU A 45 -17.16 0.19 15.16
CA LEU A 45 -16.49 -1.07 15.52
C LEU A 45 -15.21 -1.35 14.71
N TYR A 46 -14.89 -0.50 13.73
CA TYR A 46 -13.66 -0.50 12.93
C TYR A 46 -12.89 0.79 13.16
N THR A 47 -11.61 0.81 12.81
CA THR A 47 -10.80 2.03 12.80
C THR A 47 -10.73 2.61 11.40
N TRP A 48 -10.75 3.93 11.29
CA TRP A 48 -10.75 4.63 10.01
C TRP A 48 -10.25 6.07 10.19
N CYS A 49 -9.94 6.72 9.08
CA CYS A 49 -9.62 8.14 9.08
C CYS A 49 -10.04 8.85 7.79
N TYR A 50 -10.17 10.17 7.85
CA TYR A 50 -10.17 10.99 6.64
C TYR A 50 -8.76 11.10 6.06
N THR A 51 -8.65 11.04 4.74
CA THR A 51 -7.40 11.08 3.99
C THR A 51 -7.14 12.44 3.34
N ASP A 52 -8.16 13.29 3.22
CA ASP A 52 -8.02 14.63 2.65
C ASP A 52 -9.03 15.66 3.20
N SER A 53 -9.03 16.87 2.61
CA SER A 53 -9.91 17.98 2.98
C SER A 53 -11.31 17.89 2.35
N ARG A 54 -11.58 16.87 1.52
CA ARG A 54 -12.90 16.60 0.93
C ARG A 54 -13.64 15.50 1.70
N ASP A 55 -13.12 15.12 2.86
CA ASP A 55 -13.65 14.07 3.72
C ASP A 55 -13.73 12.71 3.00
N ASN A 56 -12.81 12.46 2.06
CA ASN A 56 -12.53 11.10 1.64
C ASN A 56 -11.94 10.34 2.81
N TRP A 57 -12.30 9.07 2.96
CA TRP A 57 -11.91 8.25 4.09
C TRP A 57 -11.54 6.84 3.65
N ASP A 58 -10.77 6.15 4.49
CA ASP A 58 -10.43 4.75 4.29
C ASP A 58 -10.25 4.08 5.67
N TYR A 59 -10.33 2.74 5.69
CA TYR A 59 -10.14 1.95 6.90
C TYR A 59 -8.69 2.05 7.37
N CYS A 60 -8.48 1.86 8.66
CA CYS A 60 -7.16 1.77 9.25
C CYS A 60 -6.86 0.36 9.73
N CYS A 61 -5.56 0.09 9.91
CA CYS A 61 -5.08 -1.12 10.55
C CYS A 61 -4.69 -0.86 12.01
N ASP A 62 -5.23 -1.66 12.92
CA ASP A 62 -4.83 -1.75 14.34
C ASP A 62 -3.62 -2.67 14.54
N THR A 63 -3.29 -3.47 13.53
CA THR A 63 -2.18 -4.44 13.51
C THR A 63 -1.42 -4.32 12.19
N PRO A 64 -0.13 -4.67 12.12
CA PRO A 64 0.57 -4.72 10.86
C PRO A 64 -0.17 -5.54 9.80
N CYS A 65 -0.02 -5.12 8.54
CA CYS A 65 -0.48 -5.91 7.41
C CYS A 65 0.40 -7.17 7.28
N GLU A 66 -0.19 -8.34 7.49
CA GLU A 66 0.49 -9.63 7.43
C GLU A 66 -0.24 -10.57 6.47
N TYR A 67 0.48 -11.54 5.93
CA TYR A 67 -0.11 -12.56 5.06
C TYR A 67 -0.86 -13.60 5.89
N ASP A 68 -2.09 -13.92 5.49
CA ASP A 68 -2.81 -15.07 6.02
C ASP A 68 -2.47 -16.37 5.26
N ASP A 69 -3.10 -17.48 5.66
CA ASP A 69 -2.93 -18.80 5.02
C ASP A 69 -3.38 -18.85 3.55
N THR A 70 -4.16 -17.86 3.10
CA THR A 70 -4.55 -17.68 1.69
C THR A 70 -3.57 -16.81 0.90
N ASN A 71 -2.50 -16.35 1.55
CA ASN A 71 -1.53 -15.38 1.05
C ASN A 71 -2.19 -14.04 0.68
N ALA A 72 -3.32 -13.70 1.29
CA ALA A 72 -3.90 -12.37 1.22
C ALA A 72 -3.28 -11.48 2.31
N LEU A 73 -2.92 -10.25 1.96
CA LEU A 73 -2.39 -9.30 2.93
C LEU A 73 -3.54 -8.68 3.74
N ARG A 74 -3.54 -8.87 5.06
CA ARG A 74 -4.65 -8.49 5.95
C ARG A 74 -4.17 -7.84 7.23
N CYS A 75 -5.07 -7.07 7.83
CA CYS A 75 -4.89 -6.54 9.17
C CYS A 75 -6.23 -6.52 9.93
N LYS A 76 -6.17 -6.42 11.25
CA LYS A 76 -7.32 -6.04 12.07
C LYS A 76 -7.61 -4.56 11.91
N SER A 77 -8.89 -4.22 11.72
CA SER A 77 -9.45 -2.87 11.79
C SER A 77 -10.59 -2.90 12.81
N GLY A 78 -10.31 -2.49 14.05
CA GLY A 78 -11.18 -2.71 15.19
C GLY A 78 -11.51 -4.20 15.38
N ARG A 79 -12.77 -4.57 15.19
CA ARG A 79 -13.27 -5.94 15.33
C ARG A 79 -13.27 -6.75 14.04
N PHE A 80 -12.86 -6.16 12.91
CA PHE A 80 -12.95 -6.78 11.60
C PHE A 80 -11.57 -7.06 11.02
N ASP A 81 -11.48 -8.05 10.14
CA ASP A 81 -10.34 -8.24 9.25
C ASP A 81 -10.56 -7.45 7.96
N LYS A 82 -9.54 -6.71 7.52
CA LYS A 82 -9.55 -5.94 6.29
C LYS A 82 -8.38 -6.35 5.40
N LEU A 83 -8.63 -6.36 4.10
CA LEU A 83 -7.59 -6.55 3.10
C LEU A 83 -6.76 -5.26 3.00
N CYS A 84 -5.45 -5.41 3.12
CA CYS A 84 -4.52 -4.32 2.93
C CYS A 84 -4.28 -4.05 1.43
N GLY A 85 -3.94 -2.82 1.11
CA GLY A 85 -3.37 -2.45 -0.18
C GLY A 85 -1.99 -3.07 -0.39
N SER A 86 -1.59 -3.21 -1.65
CA SER A 86 -0.23 -3.68 -1.97
C SER A 86 0.77 -2.55 -1.70
N PRO A 87 1.89 -2.80 -1.00
CA PRO A 87 2.98 -1.84 -0.92
C PRO A 87 3.52 -1.56 -2.34
N GLY A 88 3.05 -0.47 -2.96
CA GLY A 88 3.47 -0.12 -4.31
C GLY A 88 2.82 1.16 -4.82
N MET A 89 3.62 1.94 -5.56
CA MET A 89 3.18 3.15 -6.26
C MET A 89 3.31 3.00 -7.78
N LYS A 90 3.48 1.77 -8.27
CA LYS A 90 3.67 1.52 -9.70
C LYS A 90 2.73 0.46 -10.21
N THR A 91 2.19 0.72 -11.38
CA THR A 91 1.44 -0.26 -12.15
C THR A 91 2.40 -1.33 -12.69
N ALA A 92 1.86 -2.50 -13.04
CA ALA A 92 2.58 -3.64 -13.57
C ALA A 92 3.41 -3.26 -14.81
N ASP A 93 2.88 -2.38 -15.66
CA ASP A 93 3.53 -1.89 -16.88
C ASP A 93 4.48 -0.68 -16.63
N GLY A 94 4.70 -0.30 -15.37
CA GLY A 94 5.69 0.69 -14.94
C GLY A 94 5.20 2.13 -14.85
N GLY A 95 3.91 2.39 -15.05
CA GLY A 95 3.28 3.68 -14.78
C GLY A 95 3.28 4.01 -13.28
N ASN A 96 3.15 5.30 -12.95
CA ASN A 96 3.07 5.75 -11.56
C ASN A 96 1.62 5.89 -11.11
N CYS A 97 1.32 5.35 -9.94
CA CYS A 97 0.06 5.57 -9.26
C CYS A 97 0.01 6.97 -8.64
N VAL A 98 -1.20 7.49 -8.48
CA VAL A 98 -1.45 8.73 -7.75
C VAL A 98 -1.13 8.54 -6.27
N GLY A 99 -0.49 9.54 -5.63
CA GLY A 99 -0.01 9.49 -4.25
C GLY A 99 -1.04 9.05 -3.20
N TRP A 100 -2.28 9.52 -3.35
CA TRP A 100 -3.40 9.22 -2.46
C TRP A 100 -4.27 8.04 -2.95
N TRP A 101 -3.88 7.39 -4.05
CA TRP A 101 -4.47 6.14 -4.58
C TRP A 101 -3.35 5.16 -4.98
N PRO A 102 -2.61 4.64 -4.00
CA PRO A 102 -1.58 3.63 -4.25
C PRO A 102 -2.19 2.32 -4.74
N CYS A 103 -1.32 1.36 -5.06
CA CYS A 103 -1.74 0.02 -5.42
C CYS A 103 -2.59 -0.60 -4.30
N GLY A 104 -3.83 -0.91 -4.62
CA GLY A 104 -4.78 -1.46 -3.67
C GLY A 104 -5.82 -2.31 -4.36
N HIS A 105 -6.62 -3.04 -3.58
CA HIS A 105 -7.73 -3.81 -4.13
C HIS A 105 -8.93 -2.93 -4.45
N HIS A 106 -9.14 -1.85 -3.67
CA HIS A 106 -10.19 -0.85 -3.89
C HIS A 106 -11.57 -1.48 -4.12
N ASP A 107 -11.87 -2.53 -3.35
CA ASP A 107 -13.08 -3.36 -3.42
C ASP A 107 -13.16 -4.31 -4.64
N TYR A 108 -12.04 -4.60 -5.29
CA TYR A 108 -11.92 -5.58 -6.38
C TYR A 108 -11.05 -6.78 -5.99
N GLU A 109 -11.18 -7.88 -6.74
CA GLU A 109 -10.35 -9.08 -6.54
C GLU A 109 -8.95 -9.01 -7.16
N TYR A 110 -8.50 -7.82 -7.54
CA TYR A 110 -7.18 -7.56 -8.11
C TYR A 110 -6.63 -6.21 -7.66
N TYR A 111 -5.31 -6.08 -7.69
CA TYR A 111 -4.62 -4.85 -7.34
C TYR A 111 -4.56 -3.90 -8.54
N TRP A 112 -4.88 -2.64 -8.31
CA TRP A 112 -4.82 -1.59 -9.31
C TRP A 112 -4.68 -0.22 -8.64
N CYS A 113 -4.46 0.81 -9.46
CA CYS A 113 -4.44 2.20 -9.01
C CYS A 113 -4.83 3.15 -10.14
N TYR A 114 -5.24 4.38 -9.79
CA TYR A 114 -5.35 5.47 -10.75
C TYR A 114 -3.97 6.02 -11.10
N THR A 115 -3.78 6.37 -12.38
CA THR A 115 -2.56 6.99 -12.91
C THR A 115 -2.75 8.47 -13.25
N ASP A 116 -3.97 9.00 -13.06
CA ASP A 116 -4.27 10.42 -13.11
C ASP A 116 -5.10 10.90 -11.93
N ASN A 117 -5.01 12.19 -11.63
CA ASN A 117 -5.71 12.82 -10.50
C ASN A 117 -7.22 12.98 -10.72
N TYR A 118 -7.74 12.58 -11.88
CA TYR A 118 -9.15 12.73 -12.27
C TYR A 118 -9.93 11.40 -12.20
N GLY A 119 -9.25 10.29 -11.92
CA GLY A 119 -9.85 8.96 -11.90
C GLY A 119 -10.25 8.43 -13.28
N LYS A 120 -9.61 8.91 -14.37
CA LYS A 120 -9.97 8.53 -15.74
C LYS A 120 -9.04 7.48 -16.35
N ALA A 121 -7.80 7.45 -15.90
CA ALA A 121 -6.76 6.50 -16.29
C ALA A 121 -6.30 5.72 -15.08
N TRP A 122 -6.10 4.43 -15.29
CA TRP A 122 -5.73 3.47 -14.25
C TRP A 122 -4.86 2.37 -14.85
N GLY A 123 -4.20 1.61 -13.98
CA GLY A 123 -3.46 0.43 -14.38
C GLY A 123 -3.46 -0.61 -13.28
N TYR A 124 -3.22 -1.87 -13.67
CA TYR A 124 -3.07 -2.97 -12.73
C TYR A 124 -1.77 -2.85 -11.95
N CYS A 125 -1.76 -3.34 -10.72
CA CYS A 125 -0.57 -3.49 -9.92
C CYS A 125 -0.27 -4.97 -9.73
N CYS A 126 1.01 -5.33 -9.69
CA CYS A 126 1.39 -6.69 -9.32
C CYS A 126 1.01 -6.94 -7.84
N HIS A 127 0.55 -8.15 -7.56
CA HIS A 127 0.40 -8.65 -6.20
C HIS A 127 1.76 -8.47 -5.49
N PRO A 128 1.81 -8.09 -4.19
CA PRO A 128 3.07 -7.74 -3.53
C PRO A 128 4.10 -8.87 -3.47
N ASN A 129 3.65 -10.13 -3.41
CA ASN A 129 4.51 -11.33 -3.55
C ASN A 129 4.72 -11.81 -5.01
N ALA A 130 4.21 -11.11 -6.03
CA ALA A 130 4.37 -11.52 -7.42
C ALA A 130 5.69 -11.00 -8.00
N THR A 131 6.41 -11.88 -8.70
CA THR A 131 7.55 -11.50 -9.52
C THR A 131 7.09 -11.23 -10.94
N CYS A 132 7.62 -10.17 -11.55
CA CYS A 132 7.42 -9.91 -12.97
C CYS A 132 8.37 -10.82 -13.78
N SER A 133 7.84 -11.88 -14.39
CA SER A 133 8.66 -12.88 -15.08
C SER A 133 7.92 -13.56 -16.23
N SER A 134 8.65 -14.22 -17.12
CA SER A 134 8.07 -15.04 -18.18
C SER A 134 7.25 -16.20 -17.61
N ARG A 135 6.07 -16.46 -18.19
CA ARG A 135 5.18 -17.57 -17.82
C ARG A 135 4.71 -18.31 -19.07
N SER A 136 4.67 -19.65 -19.01
CA SER A 136 4.15 -20.46 -20.11
C SER A 136 2.72 -20.05 -20.46
N GLY A 137 2.44 -19.88 -21.75
CA GLY A 137 1.14 -19.43 -22.26
C GLY A 137 1.01 -17.91 -22.44
N TYR A 138 2.03 -17.12 -22.11
CA TYR A 138 2.04 -15.67 -22.30
C TYR A 138 3.20 -15.22 -23.17
N SER A 139 2.98 -14.18 -23.99
CA SER A 139 4.04 -13.48 -24.71
C SER A 139 4.60 -12.38 -23.80
N GLY A 140 5.82 -12.58 -23.30
CA GLY A 140 6.52 -11.61 -22.43
C GLY A 140 6.39 -11.88 -20.94
N ASN A 141 6.79 -10.90 -20.13
CA ASN A 141 6.76 -11.00 -18.67
C ASN A 141 5.35 -10.64 -18.16
N VAL A 142 4.87 -11.44 -17.21
CA VAL A 142 3.59 -11.21 -16.53
C VAL A 142 3.78 -11.30 -15.03
N CYS A 143 2.87 -10.68 -14.29
CA CYS A 143 2.75 -10.84 -12.86
C CYS A 143 1.31 -11.17 -12.48
N ASN A 144 1.16 -11.89 -11.36
CA ASN A 144 -0.17 -12.08 -10.78
C ASN A 144 -0.64 -10.72 -10.24
N ILE A 145 -1.89 -10.37 -10.53
CA ILE A 145 -2.50 -9.13 -10.06
C ILE A 145 -3.70 -9.41 -9.14
N GLY A 146 -4.08 -10.68 -8.94
CA GLY A 146 -5.23 -11.05 -8.12
C GLY A 146 -4.94 -10.91 -6.63
N LEU A 147 -5.98 -10.99 -5.80
CA LEU A 147 -5.84 -11.00 -4.33
C LEU A 147 -5.14 -12.24 -3.79
N TYR A 148 -5.40 -13.40 -4.40
CA TYR A 148 -4.92 -14.69 -3.94
C TYR A 148 -3.77 -15.18 -4.81
N LYS A 149 -2.74 -15.75 -4.16
CA LYS A 149 -1.63 -16.39 -4.88
C LYS A 149 -2.18 -17.60 -5.64
N GLU A 150 -2.10 -17.52 -6.97
CA GLU A 150 -2.27 -18.64 -7.91
C GLU A 150 -3.68 -19.24 -8.09
N SER A 151 -4.71 -18.82 -7.36
CA SER A 151 -6.08 -19.39 -7.50
C SER A 151 -7.05 -18.60 -8.38
N GLY A 152 -6.73 -17.34 -8.76
CA GLY A 152 -7.68 -16.45 -9.44
C GLY A 152 -7.51 -16.23 -10.94
N GLY A 153 -6.42 -16.70 -11.58
CA GLY A 153 -6.23 -16.50 -13.03
C GLY A 153 -6.02 -15.06 -13.51
N TYR A 154 -5.92 -14.07 -12.61
CA TYR A 154 -5.67 -12.68 -12.98
C TYR A 154 -4.18 -12.42 -13.20
N TRP A 155 -3.81 -12.15 -14.46
CA TRP A 155 -2.45 -11.86 -14.90
C TRP A 155 -2.42 -10.60 -15.75
N ALA A 156 -1.44 -9.74 -15.53
CA ALA A 156 -1.17 -8.59 -16.40
C ALA A 156 0.24 -8.67 -16.96
N SER A 157 0.43 -8.13 -18.17
CA SER A 157 1.76 -7.86 -18.71
C SER A 157 2.47 -6.88 -17.78
N CYS A 158 3.75 -7.14 -17.53
CA CYS A 158 4.55 -6.32 -16.63
C CYS A 158 5.91 -5.98 -17.21
N LYS A 159 6.51 -4.89 -16.72
CA LYS A 159 7.89 -4.52 -17.03
C LYS A 159 8.77 -4.82 -15.82
N ALA A 160 9.78 -5.66 -16.03
CA ALA A 160 10.85 -5.82 -15.06
C ALA A 160 11.53 -4.46 -14.89
N THR A 161 11.70 -4.04 -13.64
CA THR A 161 12.32 -2.75 -13.29
C THR A 161 13.82 -2.89 -13.12
#